data_AF-A0A930TPS7-F1
#
_entry.id   AF-A0A930TPS7-F1
#
_cell.length_a   1.000
_cell.length_b   1.000
_cell.length_c   1.000
_cell.angle_alpha   90.00
_cell.angle_beta   90.00
_cell.angle_gamma   90.00
#
_symmetry.space_group_name_H-M   'P 1'
#
loop_
_entity.id
_entity.type
_entity.pdbx_description
1 polymer ?
#
loop_
_entity_poly.entity_id
_entity_poly.type
_entity_poly.pdbx_seq_one_letter_code
_entity_poly.pdbx_strand_id
1 'polypeptide(L)'
;MNASTPTLPLFLDLCAETLNWQPSDRQQQQFQDLYTGILEGNCQFNLTRITDPDEFWEKHIWDSLRGIAPWLASPEQPYRVIDIGTGGGFPGLPVAIARPDWSITLLDSTRKKIAFLKTLSEQLDLTQISTLAERAEAAGLFRLHRDRYDLALIRAVGPVTVCAEYAVPFVKPGGQAVLYRGQWTDEEASHLEKAVEQLGGAIAKVDAFTTPLSHGIRHCVYIEKVALTPADFPRDVGIPAKHPL
;
A
#
# COMPACT_ATOMS: atom_id res chain seq x y z
N MET A 1 30.71 -3.09 -16.85
CA MET A 1 30.73 -4.41 -16.19
C MET A 1 29.40 -4.51 -15.46
N ASN A 2 28.42 -5.20 -16.02
CA ASN A 2 27.12 -5.40 -15.36
C ASN A 2 27.37 -6.34 -14.19
N ALA A 3 27.40 -5.80 -12.97
CA ALA A 3 27.25 -6.63 -11.79
C ALA A 3 25.89 -7.32 -11.93
N SER A 4 25.87 -8.64 -11.93
CA SER A 4 24.62 -9.41 -11.92
C SER A 4 23.79 -8.96 -10.71
N THR A 5 22.56 -8.51 -10.94
CA THR A 5 21.62 -8.18 -9.87
C THR A 5 21.51 -9.36 -8.90
N PRO A 6 21.56 -9.13 -7.57
CA PRO A 6 21.40 -10.21 -6.60
C PRO A 6 20.09 -10.98 -6.82
N THR A 7 20.12 -12.26 -6.49
CA THR A 7 18.89 -13.06 -6.46
C THR A 7 18.06 -12.66 -5.24
N LEU A 8 16.77 -12.42 -5.45
CA LEU A 8 15.81 -12.16 -4.41
C LEU A 8 15.39 -13.50 -3.76
N PRO A 9 15.62 -13.71 -2.47
CA PRO A 9 15.07 -14.87 -1.77
C PRO A 9 13.56 -14.70 -1.59
N LEU A 10 12.81 -15.78 -1.77
CA LEU A 10 11.34 -15.74 -1.75
C LEU A 10 10.71 -16.37 -0.51
N PHE A 11 11.52 -17.08 0.29
CA PHE A 11 11.15 -17.71 1.58
C PHE A 11 9.71 -18.29 1.59
N LEU A 12 9.45 -19.27 0.72
CA LEU A 12 8.11 -19.80 0.47
C LEU A 12 7.42 -20.36 1.74
N ASP A 13 8.18 -21.00 2.62
CA ASP A 13 7.65 -21.53 3.88
C ASP A 13 7.17 -20.39 4.80
N LEU A 14 7.96 -19.31 4.91
CA LEU A 14 7.55 -18.13 5.67
C LEU A 14 6.29 -17.48 5.09
N CYS A 15 6.17 -17.41 3.75
CA CYS A 15 4.96 -16.91 3.11
C CYS A 15 3.73 -17.76 3.48
N ALA A 16 3.83 -19.09 3.42
CA ALA A 16 2.72 -19.97 3.83
C ALA A 16 2.36 -19.80 5.31
N GLU A 17 3.35 -19.81 6.20
CA GLU A 17 3.12 -19.73 7.65
C GLU A 17 2.54 -18.40 8.09
N THR A 18 2.99 -17.29 7.49
CA THR A 18 2.67 -15.94 7.97
C THR A 18 1.59 -15.22 7.17
N LEU A 19 1.41 -15.57 5.90
CA LEU A 19 0.43 -14.95 5.00
C LEU A 19 -0.68 -15.92 4.57
N ASN A 20 -0.55 -17.23 4.89
CA ASN A 20 -1.43 -18.29 4.38
C ASN A 20 -1.54 -18.25 2.84
N TRP A 21 -0.44 -17.92 2.17
CA TRP A 21 -0.36 -17.75 0.72
C TRP A 21 1.06 -18.00 0.23
N GLN A 22 1.22 -18.49 -1.00
CA GLN A 22 2.51 -18.66 -1.65
C GLN A 22 2.48 -18.18 -3.10
N PRO A 23 3.57 -17.57 -3.59
CA PRO A 23 3.67 -17.18 -4.99
C PRO A 23 3.87 -18.40 -5.90
N SER A 24 3.13 -18.43 -7.01
CA SER A 24 3.44 -19.31 -8.15
C SER A 24 4.80 -18.98 -8.78
N ASP A 25 5.39 -19.89 -9.55
CA ASP A 25 6.67 -19.67 -10.24
C ASP A 25 6.69 -18.39 -11.08
N ARG A 26 5.55 -18.05 -11.72
CA ARG A 26 5.40 -16.78 -12.46
C ARG A 26 5.52 -15.57 -11.52
N GLN A 27 4.85 -15.60 -10.38
CA GLN A 27 4.88 -14.50 -9.40
C GLN A 27 6.25 -14.37 -8.75
N GLN A 28 6.94 -15.50 -8.51
CA GLN A 28 8.33 -15.53 -8.05
C GLN A 28 9.26 -14.80 -9.02
N GLN A 29 9.14 -15.09 -10.33
CA GLN A 29 9.89 -14.38 -11.36
C GLN A 29 9.52 -12.88 -11.40
N GLN A 30 8.24 -12.54 -11.33
CA GLN A 30 7.80 -11.14 -11.29
C GLN A 30 8.35 -10.38 -10.07
N PHE A 31 8.51 -11.02 -8.91
CA PHE A 31 9.14 -10.40 -7.75
C PHE A 31 10.63 -10.16 -7.96
N GLN A 32 11.35 -11.10 -8.59
CA GLN A 32 12.75 -10.91 -8.98
C GLN A 32 12.90 -9.75 -9.98
N ASP A 33 12.01 -9.69 -10.97
CA ASP A 33 12.02 -8.64 -11.98
C ASP A 33 11.65 -7.28 -11.37
N LEU A 34 10.70 -7.26 -10.43
CA LEU A 34 10.36 -6.06 -9.64
C LEU A 34 11.57 -5.57 -8.86
N TYR A 35 12.26 -6.45 -8.13
CA TYR A 35 13.48 -6.11 -7.40
C TYR A 35 14.54 -5.49 -8.32
N THR A 36 14.77 -6.15 -9.47
CA THR A 36 15.75 -5.69 -10.47
C THR A 36 15.38 -4.32 -11.03
N GLY A 37 14.14 -4.14 -11.49
CA GLY A 37 13.67 -2.88 -12.04
C GLY A 37 13.67 -1.74 -11.03
N ILE A 38 13.36 -2.02 -9.75
CA ILE A 38 13.47 -1.02 -8.68
C ILE A 38 14.92 -0.60 -8.46
N LEU A 39 15.89 -1.53 -8.41
CA LEU A 39 17.30 -1.18 -8.25
C LEU A 39 17.82 -0.33 -9.41
N GLU A 40 17.48 -0.69 -10.65
CA GLU A 40 17.86 0.06 -11.84
C GLU A 40 17.25 1.48 -11.83
N GLY A 41 15.96 1.59 -11.50
CA GLY A 41 15.27 2.86 -11.38
C GLY A 41 15.74 3.71 -10.20
N ASN A 42 16.24 3.09 -9.14
CA ASN A 42 16.62 3.76 -7.91
C ASN A 42 17.73 4.79 -8.14
N CYS A 43 18.69 4.49 -9.02
CA CYS A 43 19.78 5.38 -9.40
C CYS A 43 19.29 6.72 -9.97
N GLN A 44 18.09 6.77 -10.54
CA GLN A 44 17.54 7.98 -11.16
C GLN A 44 16.48 8.67 -10.31
N PHE A 45 15.71 7.92 -9.50
CA PHE A 45 14.49 8.42 -8.88
C PHE A 45 14.45 8.36 -7.35
N ASN A 46 15.49 7.82 -6.69
CA ASN A 46 15.52 7.62 -5.23
C ASN A 46 14.23 6.96 -4.73
N LEU A 47 13.94 5.77 -5.25
CA LEU A 47 12.75 4.98 -4.97
C LEU A 47 12.79 4.36 -3.58
N THR A 48 13.96 3.86 -3.16
CA THR A 48 14.17 3.24 -1.85
C THR A 48 15.63 3.38 -1.39
N ARG A 49 15.85 3.26 -0.08
CA ARG A 49 17.19 3.10 0.51
C ARG A 49 17.57 1.63 0.73
N ILE A 50 16.62 0.71 0.55
CA ILE A 50 16.78 -0.73 0.79
C ILE A 50 17.16 -1.38 -0.53
N THR A 51 18.40 -1.83 -0.64
CA THR A 51 18.94 -2.50 -1.83
C THR A 51 19.48 -3.90 -1.54
N ASP A 52 19.49 -4.32 -0.28
CA ASP A 52 19.82 -5.68 0.11
C ASP A 52 18.63 -6.60 -0.19
N PRO A 53 18.83 -7.78 -0.79
CA PRO A 53 17.74 -8.64 -1.24
C PRO A 53 16.87 -9.20 -0.11
N ASP A 54 17.47 -9.57 1.03
CA ASP A 54 16.73 -10.11 2.19
C ASP A 54 15.86 -9.00 2.80
N GLU A 55 16.46 -7.82 2.99
CA GLU A 55 15.71 -6.66 3.48
C GLU A 55 14.64 -6.19 2.50
N PHE A 56 14.89 -6.26 1.20
CA PHE A 56 13.91 -5.88 0.17
C PHE A 56 12.70 -6.83 0.21
N TRP A 57 12.95 -8.14 0.29
CA TRP A 57 11.87 -9.11 0.42
C TRP A 57 11.04 -8.83 1.66
N GLU A 58 11.66 -8.68 2.84
CA GLU A 58 10.91 -8.49 4.08
C GLU A 58 10.17 -7.14 4.11
N LYS A 59 10.90 -6.04 3.88
CA LYS A 59 10.41 -4.68 4.11
C LYS A 59 9.63 -4.10 2.94
N HIS A 60 9.68 -4.71 1.75
CA HIS A 60 8.93 -4.22 0.59
C HIS A 60 7.94 -5.21 0.02
N ILE A 61 8.25 -6.51 -0.02
CA ILE A 61 7.32 -7.50 -0.56
C ILE A 61 6.43 -8.05 0.54
N TRP A 62 7.02 -8.74 1.52
CA TRP A 62 6.29 -9.39 2.60
C TRP A 62 5.46 -8.40 3.42
N ASP A 63 6.05 -7.27 3.84
CA ASP A 63 5.35 -6.23 4.61
C ASP A 63 4.14 -5.68 3.85
N SER A 64 4.25 -5.51 2.52
CA SER A 64 3.14 -5.06 1.67
C SER A 64 2.00 -6.08 1.65
N LEU A 65 2.32 -7.35 1.44
CA LEU A 65 1.36 -8.45 1.40
C LEU A 65 0.73 -8.71 2.77
N ARG A 66 1.46 -8.47 3.86
CA ARG A 66 0.97 -8.69 5.22
C ARG A 66 -0.26 -7.85 5.57
N GLY A 67 -0.35 -6.63 5.04
CA GLY A 67 -1.53 -5.78 5.22
C GLY A 67 -2.76 -6.23 4.44
N ILE A 68 -2.59 -7.10 3.44
CA ILE A 68 -3.71 -7.69 2.68
C ILE A 68 -3.87 -9.19 2.91
N ALA A 69 -3.15 -9.78 3.88
CA ALA A 69 -3.21 -11.20 4.18
C ALA A 69 -4.65 -11.75 4.38
N PRO A 70 -5.60 -11.03 5.01
CA PRO A 70 -6.98 -11.49 5.13
C PRO A 70 -7.68 -11.77 3.78
N TRP A 71 -7.23 -11.16 2.70
CA TRP A 71 -7.81 -11.30 1.36
C TRP A 71 -6.97 -12.15 0.41
N LEU A 72 -5.70 -12.44 0.72
CA LEU A 72 -4.82 -13.20 -0.17
C LEU A 72 -5.35 -14.62 -0.43
N ALA A 73 -5.80 -15.30 0.62
CA ALA A 73 -6.35 -16.65 0.54
C ALA A 73 -7.84 -16.69 0.17
N SER A 74 -8.51 -15.53 0.10
CA SER A 74 -9.95 -15.49 -0.15
C SER A 74 -10.25 -15.64 -1.65
N PRO A 75 -11.10 -16.61 -2.05
CA PRO A 75 -11.54 -16.80 -3.44
C PRO A 75 -12.54 -15.75 -3.91
N GLU A 76 -12.76 -14.68 -3.13
CA GLU A 76 -13.71 -13.62 -3.43
C GLU A 76 -13.39 -12.85 -4.72
N GLN A 77 -14.44 -12.16 -5.20
CA GLN A 77 -14.46 -11.24 -6.34
C GLN A 77 -13.22 -10.35 -6.44
N PRO A 78 -12.76 -10.01 -7.66
CA PRO A 78 -11.68 -9.05 -7.86
C PRO A 78 -11.89 -7.74 -7.09
N TYR A 79 -10.85 -7.30 -6.37
CA TYR A 79 -10.89 -6.04 -5.61
C TYR A 79 -10.35 -4.89 -6.45
N ARG A 80 -10.96 -3.71 -6.30
CA ARG A 80 -10.39 -2.44 -6.76
C ARG A 80 -9.64 -1.77 -5.62
N VAL A 81 -8.33 -1.62 -5.78
CA VAL A 81 -7.41 -1.16 -4.72
C VAL A 81 -6.74 0.14 -5.13
N ILE A 82 -6.52 1.05 -4.18
CA ILE A 82 -5.66 2.22 -4.37
C ILE A 82 -4.48 2.17 -3.39
N ASP A 83 -3.27 2.40 -3.89
CA ASP A 83 -2.05 2.58 -3.11
C ASP A 83 -1.70 4.07 -3.07
N ILE A 84 -1.83 4.68 -1.90
CA ILE A 84 -1.74 6.13 -1.69
C ILE A 84 -0.35 6.48 -1.16
N GLY A 85 0.35 7.33 -1.89
CA GLY A 85 1.77 7.61 -1.61
C GLY A 85 2.64 6.43 -1.98
N THR A 86 2.34 5.77 -3.11
CA THR A 86 2.96 4.51 -3.54
C THR A 86 4.49 4.57 -3.61
N GLY A 87 5.07 5.76 -3.83
CA GLY A 87 6.51 5.97 -3.85
C GLY A 87 7.23 5.07 -4.88
N GLY A 88 7.89 4.03 -4.37
CA GLY A 88 8.56 3.00 -5.19
C GLY A 88 7.62 1.92 -5.74
N GLY A 89 6.30 2.07 -5.59
CA GLY A 89 5.33 1.06 -5.98
C GLY A 89 4.88 0.16 -4.83
N PHE A 90 5.01 0.61 -3.58
CA PHE A 90 4.73 -0.24 -2.41
C PHE A 90 3.70 0.39 -1.47
N PRO A 91 2.64 -0.35 -1.08
CA PRO A 91 2.43 -1.78 -1.29
C PRO A 91 1.85 -2.24 -2.65
N GLY A 92 1.50 -1.33 -3.56
CA GLY A 92 0.66 -1.62 -4.72
C GLY A 92 1.19 -2.65 -5.72
N LEU A 93 2.47 -2.60 -6.10
CA LEU A 93 3.07 -3.55 -7.06
C LEU A 93 3.15 -4.98 -6.49
N PRO A 94 3.62 -5.21 -5.24
CA PRO A 94 3.53 -6.54 -4.65
C PRO A 94 2.11 -7.10 -4.61
N VAL A 95 1.13 -6.26 -4.27
CA VAL A 95 -0.28 -6.65 -4.24
C VAL A 95 -0.76 -7.04 -5.65
N ALA A 96 -0.41 -6.27 -6.67
CA ALA A 96 -0.76 -6.59 -8.06
C ALA A 96 -0.15 -7.92 -8.55
N ILE A 97 1.07 -8.23 -8.14
CA ILE A 97 1.72 -9.51 -8.45
C ILE A 97 0.99 -10.65 -7.74
N ALA A 98 0.71 -10.51 -6.44
CA ALA A 98 0.06 -11.55 -5.64
C ALA A 98 -1.40 -11.81 -6.06
N ARG A 99 -2.11 -10.76 -6.48
CA ARG A 99 -3.51 -10.81 -6.95
C ARG A 99 -3.62 -10.15 -8.34
N PRO A 100 -3.23 -10.87 -9.41
CA PRO A 100 -3.25 -10.32 -10.78
C PRO A 100 -4.66 -10.06 -11.31
N ASP A 101 -5.68 -10.59 -10.63
CA ASP A 101 -7.09 -10.34 -10.90
C ASP A 101 -7.58 -8.98 -10.37
N TRP A 102 -6.86 -8.35 -9.43
CA TRP A 102 -7.27 -7.08 -8.83
C TRP A 102 -6.88 -5.88 -9.68
N SER A 103 -7.72 -4.84 -9.67
CA SER A 103 -7.41 -3.56 -10.31
C SER A 103 -6.75 -2.62 -9.31
N ILE A 104 -5.49 -2.28 -9.54
CA ILE A 104 -4.69 -1.44 -8.64
C ILE A 104 -4.48 -0.04 -9.23
N THR A 105 -4.75 1.00 -8.45
CA THR A 105 -4.36 2.38 -8.77
C THR A 105 -3.16 2.79 -7.92
N LEU A 106 -2.05 3.13 -8.56
CA LEU A 106 -0.85 3.63 -7.91
C LEU A 106 -0.88 5.17 -7.90
N LEU A 107 -0.99 5.77 -6.71
CA LEU A 107 -1.14 7.22 -6.52
C LEU A 107 0.10 7.81 -5.82
N ASP A 108 0.74 8.80 -6.44
CA ASP A 108 1.79 9.60 -5.84
C ASP A 108 1.83 11.00 -6.46
N SER A 109 2.16 12.01 -5.67
CA SER A 109 2.32 13.39 -6.18
C SER A 109 3.51 13.57 -7.13
N THR A 110 4.45 12.64 -7.15
CA THR A 110 5.70 12.71 -7.91
C THR A 110 5.53 12.12 -9.31
N ARG A 111 5.21 12.96 -10.30
CA ARG A 111 4.96 12.55 -11.69
C ARG A 111 6.05 11.65 -12.30
N LYS A 112 7.33 11.92 -12.01
CA LYS A 112 8.45 11.09 -12.53
C LYS A 112 8.43 9.67 -11.96
N LYS A 113 8.11 9.50 -10.67
CA LYS A 113 7.96 8.17 -10.05
C LYS A 113 6.79 7.42 -10.66
N ILE A 114 5.65 8.10 -10.81
CA ILE A 114 4.46 7.51 -11.46
C ILE A 114 4.73 7.08 -12.91
N ALA A 115 5.46 7.89 -13.69
CA ALA A 115 5.85 7.51 -15.05
C ALA A 115 6.75 6.28 -15.07
N PHE A 116 7.73 6.22 -14.16
CA PHE A 116 8.58 5.03 -13.99
C PHE A 116 7.75 3.79 -13.61
N LEU A 117 6.86 3.89 -12.62
CA LEU A 117 6.02 2.77 -12.18
C LEU A 117 5.10 2.27 -13.29
N LYS A 118 4.63 3.16 -14.17
CA LYS A 118 3.87 2.75 -15.36
C LYS A 118 4.72 1.86 -16.27
N THR A 119 5.92 2.30 -16.64
CA THR A 119 6.84 1.50 -17.47
C THR A 119 7.20 0.17 -16.80
N LEU A 120 7.50 0.20 -15.49
CA LEU A 120 7.84 -1.02 -14.74
C LEU A 120 6.65 -1.99 -14.69
N SER A 121 5.42 -1.49 -14.50
CA SER A 121 4.23 -2.35 -14.51
C SER A 121 4.00 -3.04 -15.85
N GLU A 122 4.27 -2.33 -16.96
CA GLU A 122 4.22 -2.91 -18.32
C GLU A 122 5.29 -3.99 -18.51
N GLN A 123 6.51 -3.77 -18.00
CA GLN A 123 7.62 -4.75 -18.05
C GLN A 123 7.34 -6.01 -17.23
N LEU A 124 6.59 -5.88 -16.13
CA LEU A 124 6.19 -6.99 -15.26
C LEU A 124 4.93 -7.72 -15.76
N ASP A 125 4.42 -7.37 -16.95
CA ASP A 125 3.16 -7.87 -17.52
C ASP A 125 1.94 -7.69 -16.60
N LEU A 126 1.90 -6.59 -15.82
CA LEU A 126 0.78 -6.28 -14.94
C LEU A 126 -0.29 -5.50 -15.69
N THR A 127 -1.37 -6.19 -16.07
CA THR A 127 -2.41 -5.65 -16.96
C THR A 127 -3.48 -4.81 -16.25
N GLN A 128 -3.63 -4.98 -14.94
CA GLN A 128 -4.68 -4.33 -14.14
C GLN A 128 -4.15 -3.16 -13.29
N ILE A 129 -3.14 -2.44 -13.82
CA ILE A 129 -2.54 -1.28 -13.16
C ILE A 129 -3.01 0.02 -13.82
N SER A 130 -3.39 0.98 -12.99
CA SER A 130 -3.56 2.38 -13.35
C SER A 130 -2.62 3.23 -12.51
N THR A 131 -2.15 4.35 -13.05
CA THR A 131 -1.29 5.28 -12.31
C THR A 131 -1.87 6.68 -12.29
N LEU A 132 -1.73 7.37 -11.17
CA LEU A 132 -2.27 8.70 -10.94
C LEU A 132 -1.21 9.60 -10.29
N ALA A 133 -0.76 10.62 -11.03
CA ALA A 133 0.21 11.60 -10.57
C ALA A 133 -0.49 12.80 -9.92
N GLU A 134 -0.93 12.66 -8.67
CA GLU A 134 -1.71 13.67 -7.95
C GLU A 134 -1.49 13.58 -6.43
N ARG A 135 -1.84 14.64 -5.70
CA ARG A 135 -1.95 14.65 -4.24
C ARG A 135 -3.21 13.90 -3.78
N ALA A 136 -3.14 13.20 -2.64
CA ALA A 136 -4.26 12.42 -2.13
C ALA A 136 -5.49 13.30 -1.87
N GLU A 137 -5.27 14.50 -1.35
CA GLU A 137 -6.30 15.50 -1.08
C GLU A 137 -7.08 15.87 -2.35
N ALA A 138 -6.37 16.20 -3.44
CA ALA A 138 -7.02 16.54 -4.70
C ALA A 138 -7.71 15.34 -5.35
N ALA A 139 -7.03 14.19 -5.40
CA ALA A 139 -7.57 12.97 -6.00
C ALA A 139 -8.82 12.45 -5.26
N GLY A 140 -8.90 12.62 -3.93
CA GLY A 140 -10.04 12.21 -3.11
C GLY A 140 -11.33 13.01 -3.37
N LEU A 141 -11.24 14.12 -4.11
CA LEU A 141 -12.38 14.91 -4.58
C LEU A 141 -12.84 14.53 -5.99
N PHE A 142 -12.05 13.75 -6.74
CA PHE A 142 -12.42 13.33 -8.09
C PHE A 142 -13.52 12.25 -8.04
N ARG A 143 -14.64 12.47 -8.74
CA ARG A 143 -15.80 11.54 -8.78
C ARG A 143 -15.45 10.11 -9.21
N LEU A 144 -14.38 9.94 -10.00
CA LEU A 144 -13.89 8.63 -10.47
C LEU A 144 -13.16 7.82 -9.38
N HIS A 145 -12.73 8.48 -8.30
CA HIS A 145 -11.90 7.90 -7.25
C HIS A 145 -12.58 7.94 -5.87
N ARG A 146 -13.36 8.98 -5.57
CA ARG A 146 -14.08 9.13 -4.30
C ARG A 146 -15.11 8.01 -4.10
N ASP A 147 -15.03 7.33 -2.96
CA ASP A 147 -15.92 6.23 -2.56
C ASP A 147 -16.03 5.12 -3.65
N ARG A 148 -14.92 4.77 -4.31
CA ARG A 148 -14.88 3.79 -5.43
C ARG A 148 -14.05 2.55 -5.18
N TYR A 149 -13.24 2.52 -4.14
CA TYR A 149 -12.29 1.44 -3.90
C TYR A 149 -12.80 0.48 -2.83
N ASP A 150 -12.52 -0.81 -3.03
CA ASP A 150 -12.72 -1.85 -2.01
C ASP A 150 -11.65 -1.73 -0.93
N LEU A 151 -10.40 -1.45 -1.33
CA LEU A 151 -9.27 -1.27 -0.44
C LEU A 151 -8.47 0.00 -0.74
N ALA A 152 -8.11 0.74 0.30
CA ALA A 152 -7.10 1.79 0.22
C ALA A 152 -5.89 1.40 1.09
N LEU A 153 -4.71 1.37 0.52
CA LEU A 153 -3.47 1.03 1.20
C LEU A 153 -2.62 2.29 1.34
N ILE A 154 -2.06 2.51 2.53
CA ILE A 154 -1.16 3.63 2.76
C ILE A 154 -0.04 3.24 3.73
N ARG A 155 1.18 3.26 3.19
CA ARG A 155 2.42 3.07 3.96
C ARG A 155 3.22 4.37 3.95
N ALA A 156 2.68 5.37 4.62
CA ALA A 156 3.25 6.72 4.65
C ALA A 156 3.83 7.06 6.03
N VAL A 157 4.87 7.90 6.01
CA VAL A 157 5.44 8.52 7.20
C VAL A 157 4.62 9.77 7.53
N GLY A 158 4.01 9.81 8.71
CA GLY A 158 3.20 10.94 9.17
C GLY A 158 2.25 10.57 10.32
N PRO A 159 1.49 11.54 10.86
CA PRO A 159 0.45 11.27 11.84
C PRO A 159 -0.63 10.34 11.26
N VAL A 160 -1.11 9.39 12.06
CA VAL A 160 -2.08 8.39 11.59
C VAL A 160 -3.41 9.02 11.14
N THR A 161 -3.83 10.11 11.78
CA THR A 161 -5.08 10.83 11.44
C THR A 161 -5.00 11.46 10.04
N VAL A 162 -3.81 11.93 9.63
CA VAL A 162 -3.56 12.42 8.26
C VAL A 162 -3.65 11.28 7.26
N CYS A 163 -3.06 10.12 7.56
CA CYS A 163 -3.18 8.94 6.70
C CYS A 163 -4.63 8.49 6.55
N ALA A 164 -5.43 8.57 7.62
CA ALA A 164 -6.86 8.27 7.57
C ALA A 164 -7.62 9.25 6.66
N GLU A 165 -7.38 10.56 6.78
CA GLU A 165 -8.00 11.57 5.92
C GLU A 165 -7.60 11.40 4.45
N TYR A 166 -6.39 10.91 4.18
CA TYR A 166 -6.00 10.57 2.81
C TYR A 166 -6.69 9.30 2.30
N ALA A 167 -6.86 8.26 3.13
CA ALA A 167 -7.32 6.95 2.66
C ALA A 167 -8.85 6.79 2.65
N VAL A 168 -9.53 7.15 3.75
CA VAL A 168 -10.96 6.87 3.95
C VAL A 168 -11.86 7.46 2.83
N PRO A 169 -11.62 8.67 2.28
CA PRO A 169 -12.46 9.23 1.22
C PRO A 169 -12.45 8.45 -0.11
N PHE A 170 -11.45 7.60 -0.36
CA PHE A 170 -11.41 6.75 -1.56
C PHE A 170 -12.24 5.48 -1.42
N VAL A 171 -12.43 5.01 -0.19
CA VAL A 171 -13.04 3.71 0.11
C VAL A 171 -14.57 3.82 0.05
N LYS A 172 -15.22 2.89 -0.66
CA LYS A 172 -16.68 2.80 -0.72
C LYS A 172 -17.26 2.27 0.60
N PRO A 173 -18.53 2.55 0.96
CA PRO A 173 -19.16 1.92 2.12
C PRO A 173 -19.04 0.38 2.09
N GLY A 174 -18.61 -0.21 3.21
CA GLY A 174 -18.27 -1.64 3.35
C GLY A 174 -16.87 -2.03 2.84
N GLY A 175 -16.13 -1.12 2.21
CA GLY A 175 -14.70 -1.31 1.92
C GLY A 175 -13.83 -0.96 3.13
N GLN A 176 -12.51 -1.19 3.00
CA GLN A 176 -11.57 -0.91 4.09
C GLN A 176 -10.34 -0.08 3.66
N ALA A 177 -9.80 0.71 4.58
CA ALA A 177 -8.46 1.27 4.47
C ALA A 177 -7.49 0.51 5.39
N VAL A 178 -6.28 0.26 4.91
CA VAL A 178 -5.19 -0.37 5.67
C VAL A 178 -4.05 0.63 5.83
N LEU A 179 -3.82 1.05 7.08
CA LEU A 179 -2.71 1.91 7.44
C LEU A 179 -1.57 1.04 7.99
N TYR A 180 -0.40 1.11 7.36
CA TYR A 180 0.80 0.37 7.78
C TYR A 180 1.60 1.24 8.76
N ARG A 181 1.84 0.75 9.98
CA ARG A 181 2.50 1.48 11.08
C ARG A 181 3.68 0.72 11.66
N GLY A 182 4.78 1.44 11.91
CA GLY A 182 5.94 0.89 12.61
C GLY A 182 5.77 0.84 14.13
N GLN A 183 5.18 1.89 14.68
CA GLN A 183 4.85 2.03 16.09
C GLN A 183 3.36 2.29 16.22
N TRP A 184 2.79 1.85 17.33
CA TRP A 184 1.39 2.05 17.66
C TRP A 184 1.28 2.32 19.16
N THR A 185 0.61 3.39 19.53
CA THR A 185 0.38 3.77 20.94
C THR A 185 -1.11 3.99 21.20
N ASP A 186 -1.50 3.93 22.48
CA ASP A 186 -2.88 4.23 22.89
C ASP A 186 -3.29 5.67 22.53
N GLU A 187 -2.33 6.59 22.54
CA GLU A 187 -2.55 7.98 22.12
C GLU A 187 -2.83 8.07 20.61
N GLU A 188 -2.08 7.35 19.77
CA GLU A 188 -2.37 7.27 18.33
C GLU A 188 -3.73 6.62 18.07
N ALA A 189 -4.10 5.59 18.84
CA ALA A 189 -5.40 4.93 18.73
C ALA A 189 -6.55 5.89 19.05
N SER A 190 -6.46 6.64 20.16
CA SER A 190 -7.51 7.60 20.56
C SER A 190 -7.67 8.75 19.58
N HIS A 191 -6.57 9.27 19.03
CA HIS A 191 -6.62 10.29 17.98
C HIS A 191 -7.22 9.73 16.69
N LEU A 192 -6.82 8.51 16.28
CA LEU A 192 -7.35 7.89 15.09
C LEU A 192 -8.86 7.65 15.19
N GLU A 193 -9.34 7.15 16.33
CA GLU A 193 -10.76 6.85 16.54
C GLU A 193 -11.65 8.08 16.28
N LYS A 194 -11.27 9.24 16.84
CA LYS A 194 -11.98 10.52 16.61
C LYS A 194 -11.89 10.99 15.16
N ALA A 195 -10.76 10.78 14.50
CA ALA A 195 -10.57 11.19 13.11
C ALA A 195 -11.38 10.32 12.15
N VAL A 196 -11.38 8.99 12.34
CA VAL A 196 -12.13 8.09 11.44
C VAL A 196 -13.62 8.29 11.58
N GLU A 197 -14.14 8.58 12.78
CA GLU A 197 -15.56 8.89 12.99
C GLU A 197 -15.98 10.11 12.14
N GLN A 198 -15.19 11.19 12.16
CA GLN A 198 -15.42 12.37 11.33
C GLN A 198 -15.36 12.07 9.82
N LEU A 199 -14.55 11.09 9.42
CA LEU A 199 -14.38 10.68 8.03
C LEU A 199 -15.42 9.64 7.57
N GLY A 200 -16.33 9.20 8.44
CA GLY A 200 -17.33 8.17 8.13
C GLY A 200 -16.78 6.73 8.18
N GLY A 201 -15.70 6.51 8.92
CA GLY A 201 -15.10 5.20 9.15
C GLY A 201 -15.10 4.78 10.62
N ALA A 202 -14.75 3.52 10.87
CA ALA A 202 -14.53 2.97 12.20
C ALA A 202 -13.31 2.05 12.18
N ILE A 203 -12.53 2.01 13.27
CA ILE A 203 -11.42 1.07 13.39
C ILE A 203 -12.02 -0.33 13.56
N ALA A 204 -11.82 -1.19 12.57
CA ALA A 204 -12.30 -2.57 12.60
C ALA A 204 -11.33 -3.50 13.34
N LYS A 205 -10.01 -3.30 13.13
CA LYS A 205 -8.97 -4.10 13.76
C LYS A 205 -7.64 -3.34 13.81
N VAL A 206 -6.89 -3.50 14.89
CA VAL A 206 -5.46 -3.21 14.94
C VAL A 206 -4.73 -4.54 15.07
N ASP A 207 -3.87 -4.84 14.11
CA ASP A 207 -3.18 -6.13 14.02
C ASP A 207 -1.69 -5.92 14.21
N ALA A 208 -1.20 -6.23 15.41
CA ALA A 208 0.23 -6.20 15.72
C ALA A 208 0.90 -7.50 15.26
N PHE A 209 2.06 -7.39 14.63
CA PHE A 209 2.85 -8.53 14.19
C PHE A 209 4.34 -8.23 14.22
N THR A 210 5.12 -9.30 14.16
CA THR A 210 6.58 -9.25 14.09
C THR A 210 7.01 -9.65 12.70
N THR A 211 7.92 -8.89 12.09
CA THR A 211 8.46 -9.24 10.77
C THR A 211 9.31 -10.51 10.85
N PRO A 212 9.32 -11.35 9.82
CA PRO A 212 9.83 -12.72 9.93
C PRO A 212 11.36 -12.83 9.95
N LEU A 213 12.11 -11.84 9.45
CA LEU A 213 13.58 -11.86 9.42
C LEU A 213 14.20 -10.95 10.47
N SER A 214 13.83 -9.66 10.46
CA SER A 214 14.41 -8.66 11.37
C SER A 214 13.74 -8.59 12.73
N HIS A 215 12.64 -9.33 12.92
CA HIS A 215 11.84 -9.33 14.14
C HIS A 215 11.38 -7.94 14.60
N GLY A 216 11.15 -7.04 13.64
CA GLY A 216 10.62 -5.72 13.91
C GLY A 216 9.13 -5.77 14.21
N ILE A 217 8.68 -5.00 15.19
CA ILE A 217 7.23 -4.86 15.47
C ILE A 217 6.62 -3.94 14.40
N ARG A 218 5.45 -4.33 13.89
CA ARG A 218 4.64 -3.61 12.92
C ARG A 218 3.17 -3.75 13.29
N HIS A 219 2.37 -2.83 12.76
CA HIS A 219 0.93 -2.84 12.92
C HIS A 219 0.26 -2.58 11.57
N CYS A 220 -0.81 -3.32 11.28
CA CYS A 220 -1.78 -2.95 10.27
C CYS A 220 -3.05 -2.49 10.97
N VAL A 221 -3.47 -1.26 10.70
CA VAL A 221 -4.72 -0.69 11.23
C VAL A 221 -5.75 -0.71 10.12
N TYR A 222 -6.80 -1.50 10.33
CA TYR A 222 -7.91 -1.69 9.40
C TYR A 222 -9.04 -0.78 9.79
N ILE A 223 -9.43 0.11 8.87
CA ILE A 223 -10.53 1.06 9.04
C ILE A 223 -11.63 0.65 8.06
N GLU A 224 -12.80 0.31 8.57
CA GLU A 224 -13.98 0.04 7.75
C GLU A 224 -14.70 1.34 7.43
N LYS A 225 -15.15 1.49 6.18
CA LYS A 225 -16.00 2.61 5.76
C LYS A 225 -17.46 2.31 6.10
N VAL A 226 -17.98 2.95 7.15
CA VAL A 226 -19.34 2.70 7.67
C VAL A 226 -20.38 3.69 7.14
N ALA A 227 -19.95 4.89 6.74
CA ALA A 227 -20.81 5.94 6.18
C ALA A 227 -20.06 6.70 5.07
N LEU A 228 -20.77 7.51 4.28
CA LEU A 228 -20.11 8.38 3.30
C LEU A 228 -19.27 9.43 4.02
N THR A 229 -18.07 9.71 3.49
CA THR A 229 -17.23 10.78 4.01
C THR A 229 -17.88 12.14 3.71
N PRO A 230 -18.00 13.06 4.69
CA PRO A 230 -18.51 14.41 4.47
C PRO A 230 -17.80 15.14 3.32
N ALA A 231 -18.52 16.04 2.65
CA ALA A 231 -18.01 16.73 1.44
C ALA A 231 -16.78 17.61 1.72
N ASP A 232 -16.61 18.07 2.96
CA ASP A 232 -15.48 18.90 3.40
C ASP A 232 -14.16 18.12 3.50
N PHE A 233 -14.20 16.79 3.37
CA PHE A 233 -13.04 15.91 3.42
C PHE A 233 -12.80 15.17 2.09
N PRO A 234 -11.54 14.97 1.68
CA PRO A 234 -10.34 15.49 2.34
C PRO A 234 -10.25 17.01 2.22
N ARG A 235 -9.64 17.66 3.22
CA ARG A 235 -9.40 19.11 3.18
C ARG A 235 -8.35 19.44 2.13
N ASP A 236 -8.24 20.72 1.78
CA ASP A 236 -7.32 21.23 0.77
C ASP A 236 -5.86 20.75 0.96
N VAL A 237 -5.14 20.65 -0.16
CA VAL A 237 -3.75 20.16 -0.21
C VAL A 237 -2.88 20.81 0.86
N GLY A 238 -2.28 19.97 1.71
CA GLY A 238 -1.39 20.37 2.80
C GLY A 238 -2.08 20.83 4.08
N ILE A 239 -3.41 21.01 4.12
CA ILE A 239 -4.15 21.27 5.37
C ILE A 239 -4.09 20.07 6.32
N PRO A 240 -4.33 18.81 5.88
CA PRO A 240 -4.26 17.66 6.78
C PRO A 240 -2.91 17.55 7.48
N ALA A 241 -1.82 17.75 6.76
CA ALA A 241 -0.47 17.70 7.32
C ALA A 241 -0.16 18.84 8.31
N LYS A 242 -0.70 20.05 8.09
CA LYS A 242 -0.47 21.21 8.98
C LYS A 242 -1.37 21.19 10.21
N HIS A 243 -2.60 20.72 10.04
CA HIS A 243 -3.64 20.69 11.07
C HIS A 243 -4.34 19.32 11.05
N PRO A 244 -3.69 18.28 11.59
CA PRO A 244 -4.29 16.96 11.71
C PRO A 244 -5.62 17.02 12.48
N LEU A 245 -6.54 16.11 12.14
CA LEU A 245 -7.78 15.88 12.88
C LEU A 245 -7.51 15.37 14.29
#